data_AF-A0A0P0LEP5-F1
#
_entry.id   AF-A0A0P0LEP5-F1
#
_cell.length_a   1.000
_cell.length_b   1.000
_cell.length_c   1.000
_cell.angle_alpha   90.00
_cell.angle_beta   90.00
_cell.angle_gamma   90.00
#
_symmetry.space_group_name_H-M   'P 1'
#
loop_
_entity.id
_entity.type
_entity.pdbx_description
1 polymer ?
#
loop_
_entity_poly.entity_id
_entity_poly.type
_entity_poly.pdbx_seq_one_letter_code
_entity_poly.pdbx_strand_id
1 'polypeptide(L)'
;MDILRDGLADCFCLVASDGDYTLLAQRIREAGLPVLGYGEGKTPAPLVRACTEFLYADRMEGKPVENTPGYFLRRDMEYFDRAFEEAADGKTEVPLSLIGTALKRMMPKFKIKRYGCKTLGKLYEKLDRYELVRTEKGVAGAVRLKR
;
A
#
# COMPACT_ATOMS: atom_id res chain seq x y z
N MET A 1 23.70 15.03 -27.82
CA MET A 1 23.79 13.76 -27.08
C MET A 1 22.61 12.91 -27.52
N ASP A 2 22.85 11.75 -28.10
CA ASP A 2 21.82 10.83 -28.59
C ASP A 2 21.90 9.59 -27.71
N ILE A 3 21.10 9.61 -26.62
CA ILE A 3 21.13 8.61 -25.54
C ILE A 3 20.92 7.19 -26.10
N LEU A 4 20.22 7.07 -27.23
CA LEU A 4 20.01 5.80 -27.91
C LEU A 4 21.28 5.26 -28.58
N ARG A 5 22.14 6.14 -29.11
CA ARG A 5 23.38 5.77 -29.81
C ARG A 5 24.57 5.65 -28.88
N ASP A 6 24.55 6.39 -27.78
CA ASP A 6 25.64 6.42 -26.81
C ASP A 6 25.65 5.15 -25.92
N GLY A 7 24.62 4.28 -26.02
CA GLY A 7 24.56 2.99 -25.32
C GLY A 7 24.44 3.12 -23.81
N LEU A 8 24.00 4.28 -23.31
CA LEU A 8 23.99 4.63 -21.89
C LEU A 8 22.72 4.16 -21.15
N ALA A 9 21.77 3.54 -21.85
CA ALA A 9 20.48 3.15 -21.31
C ALA A 9 20.15 1.69 -21.64
N ASP A 10 19.81 0.92 -20.62
CA ASP A 10 19.35 -0.47 -20.76
C ASP A 10 17.85 -0.56 -21.09
N CYS A 11 17.08 0.51 -20.86
CA CYS A 11 15.66 0.58 -21.15
C CYS A 11 15.17 2.03 -21.29
N PHE A 12 13.99 2.20 -21.90
CA PHE A 12 13.31 3.48 -21.98
C PHE A 12 11.90 3.39 -21.38
N CYS A 13 11.45 4.47 -20.75
CA CYS A 13 10.08 4.61 -20.26
C CYS A 13 9.39 5.79 -20.98
N LEU A 14 8.26 5.54 -21.61
CA LEU A 14 7.44 6.53 -22.28
C LEU A 14 6.14 6.76 -21.50
N VAL A 15 6.01 7.95 -20.91
CA VAL A 15 4.83 8.37 -20.17
C VAL A 15 3.99 9.28 -21.08
N ALA A 16 3.12 8.68 -21.88
CA ALA A 16 2.32 9.39 -22.88
C ALA A 16 1.04 8.63 -23.23
N SER A 17 0.00 9.38 -23.62
CA SER A 17 -1.26 8.83 -24.17
C SER A 17 -1.52 9.26 -25.62
N ASP A 18 -0.51 9.85 -26.28
CA ASP A 18 -0.59 10.36 -27.64
C ASP A 18 0.13 9.41 -28.62
N GLY A 19 -0.49 9.17 -29.78
CA GLY A 19 0.04 8.29 -30.82
C GLY A 19 1.33 8.80 -31.47
N ASP A 20 1.68 10.08 -31.32
CA ASP A 20 2.88 10.68 -31.91
C ASP A 20 4.19 9.99 -31.48
N TYR A 21 4.21 9.34 -30.31
CA TYR A 21 5.38 8.61 -29.81
C TYR A 21 5.54 7.20 -30.38
N THR A 22 4.62 6.74 -31.24
CA THR A 22 4.64 5.37 -31.79
C THR A 22 5.94 5.08 -32.54
N LEU A 23 6.36 6.00 -33.43
CA LEU A 23 7.59 5.81 -34.22
C LEU A 23 8.85 5.86 -33.35
N LEU A 24 8.84 6.65 -32.27
CA LEU A 24 9.94 6.69 -31.31
C LEU A 24 10.07 5.36 -30.57
N ALA A 25 8.96 4.82 -30.06
CA ALA A 25 8.94 3.52 -29.37
C ALA A 25 9.41 2.39 -30.29
N GLN A 26 8.98 2.39 -31.55
CA GLN A 26 9.44 1.43 -32.56
C GLN A 26 10.94 1.51 -32.79
N ARG A 27 11.48 2.72 -33.01
CA ARG A 27 12.91 2.92 -33.24
C ARG A 27 13.77 2.45 -32.06
N ILE A 28 13.33 2.69 -30.83
CA ILE A 28 14.04 2.23 -29.62
C ILE A 28 14.02 0.70 -29.54
N ARG A 29 12.88 0.07 -29.83
CA ARG A 29 12.77 -1.40 -29.86
C ARG A 29 13.57 -2.04 -30.98
N GLU A 30 13.63 -1.42 -32.15
CA GLU A 30 14.46 -1.85 -33.29
C GLU A 30 15.96 -1.77 -32.95
N ALA A 31 16.36 -0.82 -32.10
CA ALA A 31 17.71 -0.76 -31.54
C ALA A 31 17.98 -1.84 -30.46
N GLY A 32 17.01 -2.69 -30.15
CA GLY A 32 17.13 -3.81 -29.22
C GLY A 32 16.86 -3.46 -27.75
N LEU A 33 16.40 -2.25 -27.46
CA LEU A 33 16.15 -1.80 -26.09
C LEU A 33 14.65 -1.92 -25.72
N PRO A 34 14.32 -2.41 -24.52
CA PRO A 34 12.94 -2.49 -24.05
C PRO A 34 12.34 -1.09 -23.81
N VAL A 35 11.06 -0.95 -24.16
CA VAL A 35 10.28 0.27 -23.96
C VAL A 35 9.11 -0.01 -23.04
N LEU A 36 9.09 0.59 -21.85
CA LEU A 36 7.96 0.55 -20.93
C LEU A 36 7.03 1.74 -21.24
N GLY A 37 5.78 1.47 -21.56
CA GLY A 37 4.75 2.49 -21.79
C GLY A 37 3.89 2.71 -20.56
N TYR A 38 3.52 3.96 -20.30
CA TYR A 38 2.54 4.32 -19.27
C TYR A 38 1.62 5.42 -19.79
N GLY A 39 0.31 5.18 -19.82
CA GLY A 39 -0.66 6.15 -20.33
C GLY A 39 -2.10 5.78 -20.00
N GLU A 40 -3.05 6.65 -20.34
CA GLU A 40 -4.48 6.43 -20.08
C GLU A 40 -5.09 5.38 -21.02
N GLY A 41 -6.29 4.88 -20.72
CA GLY A 41 -7.02 3.88 -21.49
C GLY A 41 -7.43 4.37 -22.87
N LYS A 42 -7.43 5.68 -23.09
CA LYS A 42 -7.62 6.31 -24.42
C LYS A 42 -6.38 6.22 -25.31
N THR A 43 -5.25 5.73 -24.81
CA THR A 43 -3.99 5.67 -25.57
C THR A 43 -4.20 4.85 -26.86
N PRO A 44 -3.83 5.39 -28.03
CA PRO A 44 -3.99 4.70 -29.29
C PRO A 44 -3.29 3.33 -29.30
N ALA A 45 -3.98 2.31 -29.82
CA ALA A 45 -3.45 0.95 -29.93
C ALA A 45 -2.09 0.85 -30.65
N PRO A 46 -1.75 1.69 -31.65
CA PRO A 46 -0.40 1.71 -32.24
C PRO A 46 0.71 1.97 -31.21
N LEU A 47 0.56 2.97 -30.34
CA LEU A 47 1.57 3.27 -29.31
C LEU A 47 1.68 2.13 -28.30
N VAL A 48 0.55 1.58 -27.86
CA VAL A 48 0.50 0.44 -26.93
C VAL A 48 1.31 -0.75 -27.48
N ARG A 49 1.08 -1.10 -28.75
CA ARG A 49 1.80 -2.21 -29.42
C ARG A 49 3.27 -1.91 -29.71
N ALA A 50 3.62 -0.63 -29.84
CA ALA A 50 4.99 -0.20 -30.04
C ALA A 50 5.84 -0.28 -28.77
N CYS A 51 5.23 -0.38 -27.58
CA CYS A 51 5.95 -0.63 -26.33
C CYS A 51 6.22 -2.13 -26.13
N THR A 52 7.21 -2.48 -25.30
CA THR A 52 7.47 -3.85 -24.83
C THR A 52 6.42 -4.27 -23.81
N GLU A 53 6.11 -3.39 -22.88
CA GLU A 53 5.04 -3.51 -21.91
C GLU A 53 4.32 -2.17 -21.82
N PHE A 54 3.01 -2.18 -21.57
CA PHE A 54 2.23 -0.95 -21.41
C PHE A 54 1.32 -1.06 -20.20
N LEU A 55 1.45 -0.10 -19.27
CA LEU A 55 0.61 0.01 -18.09
C LEU A 55 -0.38 1.16 -18.27
N TYR A 56 -1.63 0.89 -17.93
CA TYR A 56 -2.70 1.88 -18.04
C TYR A 56 -2.85 2.65 -16.72
N ALA A 57 -2.66 3.96 -16.77
CA ALA A 57 -2.73 4.85 -15.61
C ALA A 57 -4.11 4.86 -14.94
N ASP A 58 -5.15 4.65 -15.73
CA ASP A 58 -6.57 4.64 -15.35
C ASP A 58 -7.15 3.22 -15.22
N ARG A 59 -6.44 2.20 -15.70
CA ARG A 59 -6.78 0.79 -15.46
C ARG A 59 -5.74 0.20 -14.52
N MET A 60 -5.97 0.41 -13.23
CA MET A 60 -5.32 -0.42 -12.23
C MET A 60 -5.86 -1.85 -12.37
N GLU A 61 -5.17 -2.70 -13.13
CA GLU A 61 -5.26 -4.17 -12.96
C GLU A 61 -4.54 -4.58 -11.66
N GLY A 62 -5.00 -4.04 -10.55
CA GLY A 62 -4.87 -4.66 -9.25
C GLY A 62 -6.27 -5.12 -8.88
N LYS A 63 -6.41 -6.34 -8.35
CA LYS A 63 -7.62 -6.76 -7.62
C LYS A 63 -8.20 -5.53 -6.93
N PRO A 64 -9.50 -5.21 -7.07
CA PRO A 64 -10.07 -3.99 -6.51
C PRO A 64 -9.52 -3.89 -5.11
N VAL A 65 -8.79 -2.81 -4.80
CA VAL A 65 -8.24 -2.60 -3.45
C VAL A 65 -9.47 -2.75 -2.58
N GLU A 66 -9.57 -3.90 -1.91
CA GLU A 66 -10.80 -4.26 -1.24
C GLU A 66 -10.90 -3.20 -0.16
N ASN A 67 -11.76 -2.20 -0.35
CA ASN A 67 -11.96 -1.13 0.63
C ASN A 67 -12.82 -1.66 1.78
N THR A 68 -12.56 -2.91 2.16
CA THR A 68 -13.24 -3.64 3.20
C THR A 68 -12.42 -3.51 4.48
N PRO A 69 -13.10 -3.43 5.64
CA PRO A 69 -12.45 -3.51 6.94
C PRO A 69 -11.43 -4.66 7.07
N GLY A 70 -11.73 -5.83 6.49
CA GLY A 70 -10.89 -7.02 6.57
C GLY A 70 -9.57 -6.90 5.79
N TYR A 71 -9.58 -6.23 4.64
CA TYR A 71 -8.35 -5.95 3.90
C TYR A 71 -7.42 -5.02 4.69
N PHE A 72 -7.94 -3.92 5.22
CA PHE A 72 -7.15 -2.97 6.00
C PHE A 72 -6.59 -3.61 7.28
N LEU A 73 -7.36 -4.48 7.94
CA LEU A 73 -6.90 -5.23 9.11
C LEU A 73 -5.69 -6.12 8.79
N ARG A 74 -5.75 -6.86 7.68
CA ARG A 74 -4.64 -7.74 7.25
C ARG A 74 -3.40 -6.94 6.83
N ARG A 75 -3.60 -5.89 6.03
CA ARG A 75 -2.52 -5.05 5.51
C ARG A 75 -1.78 -4.30 6.62
N ASP A 76 -2.51 -3.78 7.61
CA ASP A 76 -1.93 -2.93 8.66
C ASP A 76 -1.54 -3.73 9.93
N MET A 77 -1.57 -5.06 9.90
CA MET A 77 -1.36 -5.93 11.06
C MET A 77 -0.03 -5.66 11.77
N GLU A 78 1.06 -5.50 11.02
CA GLU A 78 2.39 -5.21 11.56
C GLU A 78 2.43 -3.92 12.39
N TYR A 79 1.66 -2.90 12.01
CA TYR A 79 1.61 -1.65 12.77
C TYR A 79 0.92 -1.82 14.11
N PHE A 80 -0.08 -2.71 14.22
CA PHE A 80 -0.71 -3.01 15.50
C PHE A 80 0.25 -3.73 16.43
N ASP A 81 1.00 -4.71 15.91
CA ASP A 81 2.00 -5.43 16.69
C ASP A 81 3.11 -4.51 17.18
N ARG A 82 3.68 -3.71 16.28
CA ARG A 82 4.73 -2.75 16.64
C ARG A 82 4.25 -1.69 17.63
N ALA A 83 3.03 -1.20 17.48
CA ALA A 83 2.47 -0.23 18.42
C ALA A 83 2.20 -0.85 19.81
N PHE A 84 1.85 -2.14 19.87
CA PHE A 84 1.75 -2.88 21.12
C PHE A 84 3.13 -3.04 21.76
N GLU A 85 4.12 -3.54 21.02
CA GLU A 85 5.49 -3.77 21.50
C GLU A 85 6.14 -2.48 22.03
N GLU A 86 6.00 -1.38 21.29
CA GLU A 86 6.54 -0.08 21.72
C GLU A 86 5.84 0.45 22.97
N ALA A 87 4.52 0.26 23.08
CA ALA A 87 3.76 0.70 24.24
C ALA A 87 3.93 -0.24 25.46
N ALA A 88 4.35 -1.49 25.23
CA ALA A 88 4.51 -2.49 26.28
C ALA A 88 5.63 -2.12 27.24
N ASP A 89 6.77 -1.63 26.73
CA ASP A 89 7.93 -1.26 27.55
C ASP A 89 8.29 -2.35 28.57
N GLY A 90 8.30 -3.61 28.13
CA GLY A 90 8.56 -4.80 28.96
C GLY A 90 7.39 -5.28 29.84
N LYS A 91 6.23 -4.62 29.80
CA LYS A 91 5.02 -5.04 30.54
C LYS A 91 4.16 -5.99 29.71
N THR A 92 3.51 -6.93 30.37
CA THR A 92 2.61 -7.90 29.74
C THR A 92 1.23 -7.32 29.41
N GLU A 93 0.79 -6.31 30.16
CA GLU A 93 -0.50 -5.64 29.97
C GLU A 93 -0.28 -4.18 29.60
N VAL A 94 -0.89 -3.76 28.49
CA VAL A 94 -0.59 -2.48 27.85
C VAL A 94 -1.85 -1.64 27.72
N PRO A 95 -1.88 -0.42 28.31
CA PRO A 95 -3.02 0.47 28.18
C PRO A 95 -3.33 0.83 26.72
N LEU A 96 -4.60 0.74 26.34
CA LEU A 96 -5.07 1.09 24.99
C LEU A 96 -4.77 2.55 24.62
N SER A 97 -4.67 3.44 25.61
CA SER A 97 -4.29 4.85 25.39
C SER A 97 -2.88 4.99 24.85
N LEU A 98 -1.91 4.22 25.37
CA LEU A 98 -0.51 4.27 24.93
C LEU A 98 -0.36 3.69 23.53
N ILE A 99 -1.02 2.55 23.26
CA ILE A 99 -1.09 1.95 21.93
C ILE A 99 -1.69 2.95 20.93
N GLY A 100 -2.78 3.63 21.29
CA GLY A 100 -3.41 4.64 20.45
C GLY A 100 -2.47 5.80 20.09
N THR A 101 -1.61 6.21 21.03
CA THR A 101 -0.58 7.24 20.80
C THR A 101 0.51 6.75 19.86
N ALA A 102 1.04 5.54 20.08
CA ALA A 102 2.03 4.92 19.20
C ALA A 102 1.50 4.77 17.76
N LEU A 103 0.27 4.27 17.60
CA LEU A 103 -0.39 4.15 16.30
C LEU A 103 -0.54 5.49 15.58
N LYS A 104 -0.92 6.56 16.28
CA LYS A 104 -1.05 7.89 15.65
C LYS A 104 0.30 8.45 15.19
N ARG A 105 1.39 8.14 15.89
CA ARG A 105 2.74 8.55 15.49
C ARG A 105 3.23 7.76 14.27
N MET A 106 3.06 6.44 14.28
CA MET A 106 3.47 5.56 13.17
C MET A 106 2.57 5.72 11.94
N MET A 107 1.28 5.96 12.16
CA MET A 107 0.25 6.09 11.13
C MET A 107 -0.55 7.39 11.35
N PRO A 108 -0.04 8.57 10.93
CA PRO A 108 -0.71 9.86 11.16
C PRO A 108 -2.14 9.95 10.62
N LYS A 109 -2.46 9.19 9.55
CA LYS A 109 -3.80 9.13 8.93
C LYS A 109 -4.66 7.98 9.47
N PHE A 110 -4.29 7.35 10.59
CA PHE A 110 -5.04 6.25 11.19
C PHE A 110 -6.46 6.68 11.55
N LYS A 111 -7.45 5.92 11.06
CA LYS A 111 -8.86 6.10 11.39
C LYS A 111 -9.48 4.76 11.74
N ILE A 112 -9.91 4.61 12.99
CA ILE A 112 -10.44 3.34 13.49
C ILE A 112 -11.65 2.82 12.72
N LYS A 113 -12.49 3.74 12.21
CA LYS A 113 -13.66 3.42 11.38
C LYS A 113 -13.29 2.68 10.10
N ARG A 114 -12.06 2.85 9.58
CA ARG A 114 -11.55 2.16 8.38
C ARG A 114 -11.51 0.63 8.57
N TYR A 115 -11.35 0.17 9.81
CA TYR A 115 -11.31 -1.24 10.18
C TYR A 115 -12.67 -1.75 10.69
N GLY A 116 -13.75 -0.98 10.47
CA GLY A 116 -15.10 -1.35 10.90
C GLY A 116 -15.25 -1.46 12.42
N CYS A 117 -14.47 -0.68 13.19
CA CYS A 117 -14.48 -0.68 14.64
C CYS A 117 -14.81 0.71 15.20
N LYS A 118 -15.50 0.75 16.35
CA LYS A 118 -15.83 2.01 17.06
C LYS A 118 -14.76 2.42 18.07
N THR A 119 -14.05 1.46 18.64
CA THR A 119 -13.05 1.67 19.70
C THR A 119 -11.83 0.79 19.50
N LEU A 120 -10.68 1.19 20.07
CA LEU A 120 -9.41 0.47 19.91
C LEU A 120 -9.49 -0.92 20.53
N GLY A 121 -10.22 -1.08 21.64
CA GLY A 121 -10.51 -2.40 22.19
C GLY A 121 -11.22 -3.32 21.19
N LYS A 122 -12.25 -2.81 20.47
CA LYS A 122 -12.93 -3.59 19.41
C LYS A 122 -12.04 -3.90 18.20
N LEU A 123 -10.99 -3.12 17.98
CA LEU A 123 -9.98 -3.43 16.96
C LEU A 123 -9.13 -4.61 17.41
N TYR A 124 -8.53 -4.53 18.60
CA TYR A 124 -7.65 -5.57 19.14
C TYR A 124 -8.39 -6.88 19.43
N GLU A 125 -9.67 -6.84 19.79
CA GLU A 125 -10.52 -8.03 19.90
C GLU A 125 -10.66 -8.80 18.57
N LYS A 126 -10.57 -8.10 17.41
CA LYS A 126 -10.62 -8.73 16.08
C LYS A 126 -9.27 -9.28 15.61
N LEU A 127 -8.15 -8.90 16.24
CA LEU A 127 -6.81 -9.28 15.77
C LEU A 127 -6.39 -10.69 16.18
N ASP A 128 -7.25 -11.40 16.92
CA ASP A 128 -7.13 -12.78 17.43
C ASP A 128 -5.91 -13.11 18.31
N ARG A 129 -4.79 -12.39 18.16
CA ARG A 129 -3.56 -12.53 18.96
C ARG A 129 -3.64 -11.88 20.33
N TYR A 130 -4.67 -11.08 20.56
CA TYR A 130 -4.80 -10.23 21.73
C TYR A 130 -6.07 -10.52 22.51
N GLU A 131 -6.01 -10.32 23.82
CA GLU A 131 -7.15 -10.32 24.72
C GLU A 131 -7.27 -8.98 25.45
N LEU A 132 -8.52 -8.57 25.68
CA LEU A 132 -8.82 -7.31 26.37
C LEU A 132 -8.82 -7.52 27.88
N VAL A 133 -8.05 -6.70 28.58
CA VAL A 133 -8.08 -6.61 30.04
C VAL A 133 -9.09 -5.51 30.42
N ARG A 134 -10.19 -5.94 31.04
CA ARG A 134 -11.24 -5.03 31.51
C ARG A 134 -10.86 -4.46 32.87
N THR A 135 -11.06 -3.15 33.01
CA THR A 135 -10.93 -2.47 34.31
C THR A 135 -12.17 -2.75 35.17
N GLU A 136 -12.08 -2.45 36.47
CA GLU A 136 -13.17 -2.59 37.44
C GLU A 136 -14.48 -1.89 37.03
N LYS A 137 -14.38 -0.84 36.19
CA LYS A 137 -15.53 -0.10 35.64
C LYS A 137 -16.13 -0.73 34.37
N GLY A 138 -15.72 -1.94 34.00
CA GLY A 138 -16.21 -2.68 32.84
C GLY A 138 -15.71 -2.17 31.48
N VAL A 139 -14.88 -1.13 31.46
CA VAL A 139 -14.27 -0.59 30.24
C VAL A 139 -12.96 -1.33 29.97
N ALA A 140 -12.77 -1.79 28.72
CA ALA A 140 -11.48 -2.33 28.27
C ALA A 140 -10.43 -1.22 28.35
N GLY A 141 -9.53 -1.32 29.33
CA GLY A 141 -8.49 -0.31 29.59
C GLY A 141 -7.13 -0.71 29.04
N ALA A 142 -6.87 -2.02 28.92
CA ALA A 142 -5.61 -2.56 28.46
C ALA A 142 -5.79 -3.78 27.56
N VAL A 143 -4.71 -4.15 26.88
CA VAL A 143 -4.59 -5.32 26.01
C VAL A 143 -3.38 -6.12 26.44
N ARG A 144 -3.44 -7.45 26.30
CA ARG A 144 -2.28 -8.34 26.40
C ARG A 144 -2.31 -9.39 25.30
N LEU A 145 -1.18 -10.04 25.07
CA LEU A 145 -1.10 -11.19 24.16
C LEU A 145 -1.88 -12.36 24.75
N LYS A 146 -2.63 -13.08 23.90
CA LYS A 146 -3.21 -14.37 24.28
C LYS A 146 -2.07 -15.36 24.58
N ARG A 147 -2.26 -16.16 25.62
CA ARG A 147 -1.38 -17.30 25.93
C ARG A 147 -1.67 -18.48 25.01
#